data_AF-A0A6P5SBE4-F1
#
_entry.id   AF-A0A6P5SBE4-F1
#
_cell.length_a   1.000
_cell.length_b   1.000
_cell.length_c   1.000
_cell.angle_alpha   90.00
_cell.angle_beta   90.00
_cell.angle_gamma   90.00
#
_symmetry.space_group_name_H-M   'P 1'
#
loop_
_entity.id
_entity.type
_entity.pdbx_description
1 polymer ?
#
loop_
_entity_poly.entity_id
_entity_poly.type
_entity_poly.pdbx_seq_one_letter_code
_entity_poly.pdbx_strand_id
1 'polypeptide(L)'
;MAHLMSLQVSQEDLQQRDGQLIEVLKKVQTKAKLVRIGSIPLTELGRLKAWILNTELNGMWDALVEVVAALQHADGSVKRQWLVDAVEISRVSSYPSMALQFLGLLSGSWSKYIPLLILDQDTVLSDLPVTLSSLLSDSSWGGVAEFVVPSLFASTERIYNWAIHIARCEDLPPDMQPIDKSENSMAVFLLRVMHCTCVSLKDYLPLEKQLKLANMVVA
;
A
#
# COMPACT_ATOMS: atom_id res chain seq x y z
N MET A 1 -37.06 15.01 31.84
CA MET A 1 -35.77 15.67 31.57
C MET A 1 -34.69 14.60 31.55
N ALA A 2 -34.31 14.14 30.36
CA ALA A 2 -33.09 13.37 30.15
C ALA A 2 -32.55 13.80 28.78
N HIS A 3 -31.36 14.40 28.79
CA HIS A 3 -30.65 14.94 27.64
C HIS A 3 -30.35 13.85 26.62
N LEU A 4 -30.92 13.96 25.42
CA LEU A 4 -30.37 13.34 24.22
C LEU A 4 -29.13 14.15 23.81
N MET A 5 -27.95 13.68 24.20
CA MET A 5 -26.68 14.25 23.76
C MET A 5 -26.44 13.77 22.32
N SER A 6 -26.98 14.48 21.33
CA SER A 6 -26.65 14.25 19.93
C SER A 6 -25.24 14.81 19.69
N LEU A 7 -24.31 13.96 19.29
CA LEU A 7 -22.99 14.34 18.78
C LEU A 7 -23.16 15.13 17.46
N GLN A 8 -23.41 16.43 17.57
CA GLN A 8 -23.15 17.37 16.49
C GLN A 8 -21.64 17.64 16.49
N VAL A 9 -20.88 16.86 15.74
CA VAL A 9 -19.54 17.28 15.31
C VAL A 9 -19.74 18.59 14.55
N SER A 10 -19.16 19.68 15.06
CA SER A 10 -19.39 20.99 14.46
C SER A 10 -18.77 21.03 13.06
N GLN A 11 -19.46 21.68 12.13
CA GLN A 11 -18.95 21.86 10.76
C GLN A 11 -17.60 22.60 10.75
N GLU A 12 -17.33 23.41 11.78
CA GLU A 12 -16.06 24.11 12.01
C GLU A 12 -14.94 23.13 12.37
N ASP A 13 -15.20 22.11 13.19
CA ASP A 13 -14.22 21.05 13.52
C ASP A 13 -13.85 20.22 12.28
N LEU A 14 -14.82 19.96 11.39
CA LEU A 14 -14.57 19.25 10.13
C LEU A 14 -13.72 20.10 9.17
N GLN A 15 -14.05 21.38 9.00
CA GLN A 15 -13.28 22.29 8.15
C GLN A 15 -11.86 22.54 8.66
N GLN A 16 -11.68 22.64 9.98
CA GLN A 16 -10.37 22.79 10.60
C GLN A 16 -9.52 21.52 10.42
N ARG A 17 -10.13 20.34 10.58
CA ARG A 17 -9.49 19.05 10.32
C ARG A 17 -9.09 18.91 8.85
N ASP A 18 -9.97 19.25 7.92
CA ASP A 18 -9.69 19.21 6.49
C ASP A 18 -8.55 20.16 6.10
N GLY A 19 -8.55 21.38 6.65
CA GLY A 19 -7.46 22.35 6.47
C GLY A 19 -6.11 21.83 6.97
N GLN A 20 -6.10 21.18 8.14
CA GLN A 20 -4.90 20.57 8.70
C GLN A 20 -4.39 19.40 7.85
N LEU A 21 -5.28 18.56 7.34
CA LEU A 21 -4.93 17.43 6.47
C LEU A 21 -4.33 17.89 5.13
N ILE A 22 -4.91 18.94 4.51
CA ILE A 22 -4.36 19.56 3.30
C ILE A 22 -2.95 20.10 3.55
N GLU A 23 -2.72 20.72 4.71
CA GLU A 23 -1.40 21.23 5.07
C GLU A 23 -0.37 20.10 5.18
N VAL A 24 -0.74 18.96 5.79
CA VAL A 24 0.16 17.81 5.90
C VAL A 24 0.45 17.20 4.53
N LEU A 25 -0.54 17.07 3.65
CA LEU A 25 -0.34 16.58 2.29
C LEU A 25 0.64 17.47 1.51
N LYS A 26 0.46 18.80 1.57
CA LYS A 26 1.38 19.76 0.97
C LYS A 26 2.79 19.66 1.54
N LYS A 27 2.94 19.39 2.85
CA LYS A 27 4.24 19.16 3.48
C LYS A 27 4.94 17.92 2.91
N VAL A 28 4.21 16.82 2.70
CA VAL A 28 4.78 15.62 2.06
C VAL A 28 5.23 15.91 0.64
N GLN A 29 4.37 16.51 -0.18
CA GLN A 29 4.71 16.87 -1.57
C GLN A 29 5.92 17.80 -1.65
N THR A 30 5.98 18.81 -0.76
CA THR A 30 7.10 19.76 -0.72
C THR A 30 8.39 19.06 -0.30
N LYS A 31 8.35 18.22 0.74
CA LYS A 31 9.52 17.42 1.14
C LYS A 31 9.99 16.49 0.02
N ALA A 32 9.07 15.86 -0.69
CA ALA A 32 9.40 14.98 -1.81
C ALA A 32 10.11 15.74 -2.94
N LYS A 33 9.58 16.91 -3.33
CA LYS A 33 10.23 17.81 -4.30
C LYS A 33 11.62 18.25 -3.85
N LEU A 34 11.77 18.65 -2.59
CA LEU A 34 13.05 19.09 -2.02
C LEU A 34 14.08 17.96 -1.98
N VAL A 35 13.67 16.73 -1.65
CA VAL A 35 14.53 15.55 -1.73
C VAL A 35 14.94 15.28 -3.19
N ARG A 36 13.98 15.35 -4.12
CA ARG A 36 14.24 15.09 -5.55
C ARG A 36 15.30 16.03 -6.12
N ILE A 37 15.30 17.30 -5.73
CA ILE A 37 16.31 18.29 -6.15
C ILE A 37 17.56 18.30 -5.26
N GLY A 38 17.69 17.36 -4.31
CA GLY A 38 18.84 17.24 -3.42
C GLY A 38 18.98 18.34 -2.35
N SER A 39 17.93 19.12 -2.10
CA SER A 39 17.95 20.20 -1.10
C SER A 39 17.85 19.69 0.35
N ILE A 40 17.23 18.53 0.56
CA ILE A 40 17.16 17.86 1.88
C ILE A 40 17.43 16.37 1.73
N PRO A 41 17.90 15.66 2.78
CA PRO A 41 18.23 14.25 2.67
C PRO A 41 16.98 13.37 2.54
N LEU A 42 17.11 12.27 1.81
CA LEU A 42 16.03 11.29 1.60
C LEU A 42 15.49 10.66 2.90
N THR A 43 16.28 10.67 3.97
CA THR A 43 15.87 10.25 5.32
C THR A 43 14.65 11.03 5.84
N GLU A 44 14.46 12.27 5.38
CA GLU A 44 13.29 13.09 5.73
C GLU A 44 11.98 12.50 5.19
N LEU A 45 12.01 11.89 4.01
CA LEU A 45 10.87 11.11 3.50
C LEU A 45 10.76 9.76 4.21
N GLY A 46 11.89 9.13 4.51
CA GLY A 46 11.93 7.85 5.23
C GLY A 46 11.18 7.89 6.58
N ARG A 47 11.27 9.01 7.30
CA ARG A 47 10.57 9.26 8.57
C ARG A 47 9.05 9.33 8.43
N LEU A 48 8.55 9.59 7.23
CA LEU A 48 7.12 9.77 6.96
C LEU A 48 6.47 8.52 6.37
N LYS A 49 7.23 7.45 6.04
CA LYS A 49 6.74 6.22 5.40
C LYS A 49 5.46 5.66 6.02
N ALA A 50 5.51 5.34 7.32
CA ALA A 50 4.39 4.72 8.02
C ALA A 50 3.14 5.61 7.99
N TRP A 51 3.31 6.93 8.05
CA TRP A 51 2.20 7.87 7.95
C TRP A 51 1.64 7.94 6.52
N ILE A 52 2.52 8.11 5.51
CA ILE A 52 2.13 8.22 4.10
C ILE A 52 1.37 6.96 3.65
N LEU A 53 1.85 5.79 4.05
CA LEU A 53 1.33 4.50 3.58
C LEU A 53 0.20 3.93 4.45
N ASN A 54 -0.18 4.62 5.52
CA ASN A 54 -1.26 4.20 6.42
C ASN A 54 -2.26 5.34 6.70
N THR A 55 -2.43 6.24 5.75
CA THR A 55 -3.43 7.32 5.83
C THR A 55 -4.15 7.44 4.50
N GLU A 56 -5.47 7.34 4.52
CA GLU A 56 -6.31 7.73 3.38
C GLU A 56 -6.53 9.25 3.41
N LEU A 57 -6.12 9.93 2.34
CA LEU A 57 -6.42 11.35 2.11
C LEU A 57 -6.73 11.58 0.63
N ASN A 58 -7.72 12.43 0.37
CA ASN A 58 -7.97 12.91 -0.99
C ASN A 58 -6.72 13.63 -1.54
N GLY A 59 -6.29 13.28 -2.75
CA GLY A 59 -5.06 13.80 -3.36
C GLY A 59 -3.76 13.14 -2.89
N MET A 60 -3.83 12.09 -2.04
CA MET A 60 -2.62 11.35 -1.62
C MET A 60 -1.89 10.70 -2.80
N TRP A 61 -2.61 10.31 -3.85
CA TRP A 61 -2.01 9.76 -5.07
C TRP A 61 -0.91 10.65 -5.66
N ASP A 62 -1.16 11.95 -5.80
CA ASP A 62 -0.16 12.89 -6.34
C ASP A 62 1.07 12.98 -5.43
N ALA A 63 0.86 12.85 -4.11
CA ALA A 63 1.97 12.78 -3.16
C ALA A 63 2.76 11.48 -3.29
N LEU A 64 2.11 10.32 -3.48
CA LEU A 64 2.79 9.05 -3.73
C LEU A 64 3.64 9.10 -5.00
N VAL A 65 3.10 9.65 -6.09
CA VAL A 65 3.83 9.83 -7.36
C VAL A 65 5.06 10.71 -7.16
N GLU A 66 4.92 11.83 -6.44
CA GLU A 66 6.06 12.71 -6.18
C GLU A 66 7.11 12.06 -5.25
N VAL A 67 6.68 11.26 -4.27
CA VAL A 67 7.60 10.45 -3.42
C VAL A 67 8.37 9.43 -4.27
N VAL A 68 7.70 8.72 -5.18
CA VAL A 68 8.35 7.76 -6.08
C VAL A 68 9.32 8.47 -7.02
N ALA A 69 8.95 9.64 -7.56
CA ALA A 69 9.84 10.47 -8.36
C ALA A 69 11.10 10.90 -7.59
N ALA A 70 10.97 11.23 -6.30
CA ALA A 70 12.11 11.53 -5.44
C ALA A 70 13.02 10.31 -5.19
N LEU A 71 12.46 9.10 -5.23
CA LEU A 71 13.21 7.84 -5.07
C LEU A 71 13.88 7.36 -6.36
N GLN A 72 13.58 7.95 -7.51
CA GLN A 72 14.05 7.46 -8.81
C GLN A 72 15.58 7.38 -8.90
N HIS A 73 16.28 8.30 -8.25
CA HIS A 73 17.74 8.38 -8.24
C HIS A 73 18.38 7.86 -6.94
N ALA A 74 17.60 7.26 -6.05
CA ALA A 74 18.12 6.67 -4.82
C ALA A 74 18.98 5.43 -5.11
N ASP A 75 19.92 5.15 -4.21
CA ASP A 75 20.75 3.94 -4.26
C ASP A 75 19.90 2.67 -4.23
N GLY A 76 20.41 1.60 -4.85
CA GLY A 76 19.70 0.32 -4.92
C GLY A 76 19.31 -0.25 -3.55
N SER A 77 20.17 -0.11 -2.53
CA SER A 77 19.87 -0.54 -1.16
C SER A 77 18.66 0.21 -0.58
N VAL A 78 18.58 1.52 -0.82
CA VAL A 78 17.47 2.36 -0.37
C VAL A 78 16.19 1.94 -1.10
N LYS A 79 16.22 1.79 -2.42
CA LYS A 79 15.07 1.33 -3.22
C LYS A 79 14.52 -0.01 -2.72
N ARG A 80 15.40 -0.98 -2.46
CA ARG A 80 15.03 -2.29 -1.89
C ARG A 80 14.38 -2.15 -0.53
N GLN A 81 14.92 -1.31 0.36
CA GLN A 81 14.32 -1.09 1.68
C GLN A 81 12.94 -0.44 1.58
N TRP A 82 12.75 0.53 0.69
CA TRP A 82 11.43 1.13 0.46
C TRP A 82 10.40 0.11 -0.05
N LEU A 83 10.82 -0.85 -0.89
CA LEU A 83 9.96 -1.94 -1.34
C LEU A 83 9.56 -2.86 -0.18
N VAL A 84 10.53 -3.25 0.66
CA VAL A 84 10.29 -4.10 1.85
C VAL A 84 9.35 -3.40 2.82
N ASP A 85 9.65 -2.15 3.18
CA ASP A 85 8.85 -1.37 4.12
C ASP A 85 7.40 -1.21 3.63
N ALA A 86 7.18 -1.01 2.32
CA ALA A 86 5.84 -0.88 1.76
C ALA A 86 5.01 -2.16 1.97
N VAL A 87 5.60 -3.33 1.77
CA VAL A 87 4.92 -4.62 1.98
C VAL A 87 4.68 -4.87 3.47
N GLU A 88 5.66 -4.57 4.33
CA GLU A 88 5.50 -4.69 5.79
C GLU A 88 4.41 -3.77 6.33
N ILE A 89 4.34 -2.54 5.85
CA ILE A 89 3.27 -1.61 6.23
C ILE A 89 1.92 -2.13 5.72
N SER A 90 1.82 -2.65 4.50
CA SER A 90 0.57 -3.21 3.97
C SER A 90 -0.01 -4.31 4.87
N ARG A 91 0.87 -5.14 5.49
CA ARG A 91 0.47 -6.23 6.39
C ARG A 91 -0.30 -5.73 7.60
N VAL A 92 0.01 -4.53 8.09
CA VAL A 92 -0.53 -4.00 9.36
C VAL A 92 -1.36 -2.71 9.19
N SER A 93 -1.40 -2.16 7.98
CA SER A 93 -2.07 -0.91 7.68
C SER A 93 -3.59 -1.03 7.80
N SER A 94 -4.24 0.00 8.33
CA SER A 94 -5.69 0.15 8.25
C SER A 94 -6.17 0.53 6.85
N TYR A 95 -5.26 0.99 5.99
CA TYR A 95 -5.51 1.39 4.60
C TYR A 95 -4.60 0.60 3.63
N PRO A 96 -4.77 -0.73 3.52
CA PRO A 96 -3.90 -1.56 2.71
C PRO A 96 -3.86 -1.14 1.24
N SER A 97 -4.92 -0.55 0.68
CA SER A 97 -4.91 -0.02 -0.69
C SER A 97 -3.77 0.97 -0.90
N MET A 98 -3.57 1.89 0.04
CA MET A 98 -2.55 2.95 -0.03
C MET A 98 -1.14 2.38 -0.09
N ALA A 99 -0.83 1.42 0.78
CA ALA A 99 0.47 0.75 0.80
C ALA A 99 0.70 -0.08 -0.49
N LEU A 100 -0.34 -0.75 -1.00
CA LEU A 100 -0.26 -1.57 -2.21
C LEU A 100 -0.17 -0.73 -3.48
N GLN A 101 -0.86 0.40 -3.56
CA GLN A 101 -0.73 1.38 -4.66
C GLN A 101 0.70 1.90 -4.72
N PHE A 102 1.29 2.25 -3.57
CA PHE A 102 2.67 2.68 -3.51
C PHE A 102 3.65 1.56 -3.91
N LEU A 103 3.42 0.33 -3.46
CA LEU A 103 4.19 -0.84 -3.90
C LEU A 103 4.12 -1.03 -5.43
N GLY A 104 2.93 -0.85 -6.01
CA GLY A 104 2.71 -0.84 -7.45
C GLY A 104 3.48 0.27 -8.16
N LEU A 105 3.52 1.49 -7.62
CA LEU A 105 4.30 2.60 -8.17
C LEU A 105 5.80 2.30 -8.16
N LEU A 106 6.33 1.78 -7.05
CA LEU A 106 7.76 1.42 -6.94
C LEU A 106 8.11 0.30 -7.93
N SER A 107 7.31 -0.76 -7.96
CA SER A 107 7.53 -1.89 -8.85
C SER A 107 7.39 -1.51 -10.32
N GLY A 108 6.36 -0.74 -10.68
CA GLY A 108 6.21 -0.16 -12.02
C GLY A 108 7.44 0.66 -12.41
N SER A 109 7.84 1.61 -11.56
CA SER A 109 8.94 2.55 -11.83
C SER A 109 10.31 1.91 -11.96
N TRP A 110 10.53 0.71 -11.41
CA TRP A 110 11.84 0.06 -11.39
C TRP A 110 11.87 -1.31 -12.10
N SER A 111 10.73 -1.79 -12.60
CA SER A 111 10.64 -3.01 -13.43
C SER A 111 11.18 -2.75 -14.84
N LYS A 112 11.06 -3.69 -15.79
CA LYS A 112 11.45 -3.44 -17.19
C LYS A 112 10.40 -2.63 -17.99
N TYR A 113 9.21 -2.41 -17.42
CA TYR A 113 8.05 -1.81 -18.11
C TYR A 113 7.86 -0.29 -17.83
N ILE A 114 8.89 0.36 -17.26
CA ILE A 114 8.88 1.61 -16.46
C ILE A 114 7.88 2.72 -16.83
N PRO A 115 7.81 3.28 -18.07
CA PRO A 115 7.05 4.53 -18.25
C PRO A 115 5.56 4.35 -18.55
N LEU A 116 5.08 3.12 -18.81
CA LEU A 116 3.73 2.93 -19.40
C LEU A 116 2.61 2.70 -18.36
N LEU A 117 2.94 2.42 -17.10
CA LEU A 117 1.98 1.86 -16.11
C LEU A 117 1.57 2.84 -15.00
N ILE A 118 2.00 4.10 -15.05
CA ILE A 118 1.66 5.12 -14.04
C ILE A 118 0.59 6.05 -14.60
N LEU A 119 -0.61 5.52 -14.84
CA LEU A 119 -1.76 6.30 -15.34
C LEU A 119 -2.69 6.69 -14.19
N ASP A 120 -3.07 5.71 -13.36
CA ASP A 120 -4.01 5.89 -12.25
C ASP A 120 -3.82 4.80 -11.17
N GLN A 121 -4.52 4.99 -10.05
CA GLN A 121 -4.45 4.15 -8.85
C GLN A 121 -4.80 2.68 -9.09
N ASP A 122 -5.86 2.41 -9.87
CA ASP A 122 -6.39 1.07 -10.07
C ASP A 122 -5.59 0.30 -11.11
N THR A 123 -5.10 1.00 -12.14
CA THR A 123 -4.17 0.43 -13.13
C THR A 123 -2.88 -0.03 -12.45
N VAL A 124 -2.30 0.79 -11.58
CA VAL A 124 -1.08 0.42 -10.84
C VAL A 124 -1.26 -0.83 -9.97
N LEU A 125 -2.43 -0.99 -9.34
CA LEU A 125 -2.77 -2.21 -8.60
C LEU A 125 -2.98 -3.40 -9.53
N SER A 126 -3.69 -3.21 -10.65
CA SER A 126 -3.97 -4.26 -11.62
C SER A 126 -2.71 -4.82 -12.27
N ASP A 127 -1.70 -3.96 -12.48
CA ASP A 127 -0.42 -4.33 -13.07
C ASP A 127 0.59 -4.90 -12.06
N LEU A 128 0.31 -4.78 -10.75
CA LEU A 128 1.20 -5.24 -9.68
C LEU A 128 1.70 -6.70 -9.84
N PRO A 129 0.88 -7.69 -10.25
CA PRO A 129 1.35 -9.05 -10.50
C PRO A 129 2.49 -9.12 -11.53
N VAL A 130 2.41 -8.28 -12.57
CA VAL A 130 3.38 -8.23 -13.66
C VAL A 130 4.59 -7.39 -13.27
N THR A 131 4.38 -6.20 -12.73
CA THR A 131 5.47 -5.26 -12.42
C THR A 131 6.34 -5.77 -11.27
N LEU A 132 5.75 -6.28 -10.19
CA LEU A 132 6.50 -6.79 -9.05
C LEU A 132 7.24 -8.09 -9.41
N SER A 133 6.61 -9.00 -10.15
CA SER A 133 7.27 -10.22 -10.63
C SER A 133 8.45 -9.88 -11.57
N SER A 134 8.23 -8.96 -12.52
CA SER A 134 9.31 -8.47 -13.38
C SER A 134 10.45 -7.84 -12.58
N LEU A 135 10.15 -7.05 -11.55
CA LEU A 135 11.16 -6.42 -10.69
C LEU A 135 11.99 -7.47 -9.95
N LEU A 136 11.32 -8.40 -9.26
CA LEU A 136 11.96 -9.40 -8.40
C LEU A 136 12.70 -10.48 -9.18
N SER A 137 12.36 -10.68 -10.46
CA SER A 137 13.10 -11.57 -11.36
C SER A 137 14.48 -11.03 -11.76
N ASP A 138 14.72 -9.72 -11.59
CA ASP A 138 16.01 -9.11 -11.91
C ASP A 138 17.03 -9.42 -10.81
N SER A 139 18.18 -9.96 -11.19
CA SER A 139 19.26 -10.32 -10.25
C SER A 139 19.76 -9.17 -9.36
N SER A 140 19.59 -7.91 -9.80
CA SER A 140 19.89 -6.73 -8.98
C SER A 140 18.96 -6.57 -7.77
N TRP A 141 17.87 -7.32 -7.71
CA TRP A 141 16.93 -7.44 -6.59
C TRP A 141 17.10 -8.74 -5.79
N GLY A 142 18.20 -9.47 -6.00
CA GLY A 142 18.50 -10.72 -5.32
C GLY A 142 18.34 -10.66 -3.80
N GLY A 143 17.72 -11.68 -3.22
CA GLY A 143 17.41 -11.81 -1.79
C GLY A 143 16.19 -11.00 -1.32
N VAL A 144 15.75 -9.96 -2.04
CA VAL A 144 14.59 -9.14 -1.63
C VAL A 144 13.29 -9.95 -1.72
N ALA A 145 13.16 -10.81 -2.73
CA ALA A 145 11.99 -11.66 -2.90
C ALA A 145 11.74 -12.57 -1.68
N GLU A 146 12.79 -13.03 -1.00
CA GLU A 146 12.71 -13.88 0.18
C GLU A 146 12.05 -13.17 1.39
N PHE A 147 12.11 -11.84 1.43
CA PHE A 147 11.44 -11.02 2.47
C PHE A 147 10.08 -10.52 2.00
N VAL A 148 10.01 -10.05 0.75
CA VAL A 148 8.80 -9.43 0.18
C VAL A 148 7.70 -10.46 -0.01
N VAL A 149 7.99 -11.63 -0.59
CA VAL A 149 6.92 -12.59 -0.95
C VAL A 149 6.23 -13.19 0.27
N PRO A 150 6.92 -13.62 1.34
CA PRO A 150 6.24 -14.09 2.56
C PRO A 150 5.41 -13.00 3.24
N SER A 151 5.89 -11.76 3.25
CA SER A 151 5.16 -10.62 3.81
C SER A 151 3.93 -10.27 2.98
N LEU A 152 4.06 -10.32 1.64
CA LEU A 152 2.97 -10.12 0.71
C LEU A 152 1.88 -11.18 0.90
N PHE A 153 2.26 -12.46 0.98
CA PHE A 153 1.34 -13.55 1.23
C PHE A 153 0.58 -13.36 2.54
N ALA A 154 1.26 -12.97 3.61
CA ALA A 154 0.61 -12.76 4.89
C ALA A 154 -0.29 -11.49 4.90
N SER A 155 -0.01 -10.52 4.04
CA SER A 155 -0.95 -9.40 3.74
C SER A 155 -2.18 -9.91 2.97
N THR A 156 -1.98 -10.80 1.99
CA THR A 156 -3.06 -11.46 1.24
C THR A 156 -3.97 -12.26 2.16
N GLU A 157 -3.43 -13.01 3.13
CA GLU A 157 -4.24 -13.75 4.12
C GLU A 157 -5.12 -12.81 4.95
N ARG A 158 -4.57 -11.66 5.37
CA ARG A 158 -5.34 -10.66 6.11
C ARG A 158 -6.46 -10.07 5.27
N ILE A 159 -6.18 -9.70 4.02
CA ILE A 159 -7.19 -9.16 3.08
C ILE A 159 -8.25 -10.22 2.76
N TYR A 160 -7.86 -11.48 2.56
CA TYR A 160 -8.77 -12.60 2.32
C TYR A 160 -9.74 -12.80 3.48
N ASN A 161 -9.22 -12.87 4.71
CA ASN A 161 -10.06 -13.01 5.90
C ASN A 161 -11.02 -11.83 6.01
N TRP A 162 -10.56 -10.60 5.81
CA TRP A 162 -11.38 -9.40 5.88
C TRP A 162 -12.48 -9.39 4.81
N ALA A 163 -12.13 -9.72 3.56
CA ALA A 163 -13.09 -9.79 2.45
C ALA A 163 -14.19 -10.84 2.69
N ILE A 164 -13.86 -11.99 3.29
CA ILE A 164 -14.86 -13.00 3.69
C ILE A 164 -15.82 -12.45 4.74
N HIS A 165 -15.32 -11.76 5.78
CA HIS A 165 -16.17 -11.22 6.84
C HIS A 165 -17.11 -10.13 6.29
N ILE A 166 -16.61 -9.27 5.40
CA ILE A 166 -17.47 -8.30 4.69
C ILE A 166 -18.56 -9.03 3.91
N ALA A 167 -18.20 -10.06 3.13
CA ALA A 167 -19.16 -10.79 2.30
C ALA A 167 -20.22 -11.54 3.13
N ARG A 168 -19.90 -11.92 4.38
CA ARG A 168 -20.80 -12.60 5.31
C ARG A 168 -21.58 -11.65 6.23
N CYS A 169 -21.30 -10.35 6.18
CA CYS A 169 -21.83 -9.37 7.13
C CYS A 169 -21.56 -9.77 8.61
N GLU A 170 -20.38 -10.32 8.88
CA GLU A 170 -19.95 -10.73 10.22
C GLU A 170 -19.06 -9.65 10.85
N ASP A 171 -19.14 -9.50 12.17
CA ASP A 171 -18.22 -8.63 12.91
C ASP A 171 -16.79 -9.19 12.83
N LEU A 172 -15.81 -8.28 12.68
CA LEU A 172 -14.41 -8.68 12.59
C LEU A 172 -13.94 -9.26 13.94
N PRO A 173 -13.18 -10.37 13.94
CA PRO A 173 -12.64 -10.93 15.18
C PRO A 173 -11.82 -9.90 15.97
N PRO A 174 -11.89 -9.89 17.32
CA PRO A 174 -11.20 -8.90 18.16
C PRO A 174 -9.66 -8.90 18.01
N ASP A 175 -9.09 -10.03 17.58
CA ASP A 175 -7.66 -10.26 17.39
C ASP A 175 -7.16 -9.84 16.00
N MET A 176 -8.07 -9.52 15.07
CA MET A 176 -7.71 -9.10 13.74
C MET A 176 -7.39 -7.61 13.69
N GLN A 177 -6.23 -7.26 13.14
CA GLN A 177 -5.87 -5.85 12.94
C GLN A 177 -6.89 -5.17 12.00
N PRO A 178 -7.54 -4.10 12.46
CA PRO A 178 -8.67 -3.51 11.74
C PRO A 178 -8.20 -2.89 10.42
N ILE A 179 -8.92 -3.20 9.36
CA ILE A 179 -8.93 -2.46 8.10
C ILE A 179 -10.08 -1.45 8.20
N ASP A 180 -9.84 -0.21 7.81
CA ASP A 180 -10.85 0.84 7.89
C ASP A 180 -12.05 0.50 7.00
N LYS A 181 -13.25 0.96 7.40
CA LYS A 181 -14.47 0.67 6.65
C LYS A 181 -14.51 1.37 5.29
N SER A 182 -13.75 2.46 5.10
CA SER A 182 -13.63 3.11 3.79
C SER A 182 -13.07 2.18 2.71
N GLU A 183 -12.26 1.19 3.09
CA GLU A 183 -11.67 0.20 2.20
C GLU A 183 -12.68 -0.86 1.73
N ASN A 184 -13.86 -0.99 2.34
CA ASN A 184 -14.79 -2.10 2.07
C ASN A 184 -15.18 -2.22 0.58
N SER A 185 -15.27 -1.10 -0.14
CA SER A 185 -15.55 -1.08 -1.58
C SER A 185 -14.44 -1.73 -2.41
N MET A 186 -13.21 -1.71 -1.91
CA MET A 186 -12.01 -2.22 -2.57
C MET A 186 -11.72 -3.68 -2.24
N ALA A 187 -12.45 -4.29 -1.31
CA ALA A 187 -12.11 -5.59 -0.74
C ALA A 187 -11.91 -6.71 -1.78
N VAL A 188 -12.87 -6.85 -2.70
CA VAL A 188 -12.83 -7.88 -3.75
C VAL A 188 -11.68 -7.61 -4.72
N PHE A 189 -11.50 -6.35 -5.12
CA PHE A 189 -10.45 -5.97 -6.06
C PHE A 189 -9.05 -6.18 -5.47
N LEU A 190 -8.81 -5.73 -4.23
CA LEU A 190 -7.55 -5.94 -3.54
C LEU A 190 -7.25 -7.42 -3.33
N LEU A 191 -8.25 -8.23 -2.95
CA LEU A 191 -8.07 -9.67 -2.81
C LEU A 191 -7.62 -10.30 -4.14
N ARG A 192 -8.28 -9.95 -5.24
CA ARG A 192 -7.94 -10.47 -6.57
C ARG A 192 -6.53 -10.08 -7.00
N VAL A 193 -6.17 -8.81 -6.86
CA VAL A 193 -4.82 -8.30 -7.17
C VAL A 193 -3.76 -9.03 -6.34
N MET A 194 -3.99 -9.12 -5.03
CA MET A 194 -3.05 -9.74 -4.10
C MET A 194 -2.88 -11.24 -4.34
N HIS A 195 -3.98 -11.94 -4.64
CA HIS A 195 -3.93 -13.35 -5.02
C HIS A 195 -3.13 -13.56 -6.30
N CYS A 196 -3.46 -12.84 -7.38
CA CYS A 196 -2.73 -12.90 -8.65
C CYS A 196 -1.25 -12.58 -8.48
N THR A 197 -0.91 -11.60 -7.65
CA THR A 197 0.47 -11.23 -7.35
C THR A 197 1.20 -12.37 -6.65
N CYS A 198 0.60 -12.97 -5.61
CA CYS A 198 1.18 -14.13 -4.93
C CYS A 198 1.30 -15.35 -5.86
N VAL A 199 0.35 -15.58 -6.77
CA VAL A 199 0.42 -16.68 -7.74
C VAL A 199 1.59 -16.49 -8.70
N SER A 200 1.83 -15.25 -9.14
CA SER A 200 2.95 -14.88 -10.01
C SER A 200 4.33 -14.99 -9.32
N LEU A 201 4.34 -15.09 -7.99
CA LEU A 201 5.52 -15.18 -7.14
C LEU A 201 5.58 -16.49 -6.34
N LYS A 202 4.74 -17.47 -6.69
CA LYS A 202 4.54 -18.70 -5.89
C LYS A 202 5.83 -19.50 -5.67
N ASP A 203 6.79 -19.40 -6.57
CA ASP A 203 8.03 -20.17 -6.52
C ASP A 203 8.94 -19.73 -5.35
N TYR A 204 8.68 -18.54 -4.78
CA TYR A 204 9.33 -18.06 -3.55
C TYR A 204 8.60 -18.49 -2.27
N LEU A 205 7.46 -19.17 -2.38
CA LEU A 205 6.68 -19.65 -1.23
C LEU A 205 6.95 -21.14 -0.95
N PRO A 206 6.98 -21.57 0.32
CA PRO A 206 6.94 -22.98 0.69
C PRO A 206 5.66 -23.66 0.16
N LEU A 207 5.73 -24.96 -0.10
CA LEU A 207 4.61 -25.74 -0.64
C LEU A 207 3.31 -25.58 0.16
N GLU A 208 3.39 -25.54 1.49
CA GLU A 208 2.22 -25.32 2.37
C GLU A 208 1.48 -24.01 2.03
N LYS A 209 2.23 -22.92 1.84
CA LYS A 209 1.66 -21.61 1.49
C LYS A 209 1.13 -21.60 0.05
N GLN A 210 1.77 -22.32 -0.87
CA GLN A 210 1.26 -22.47 -2.24
C GLN A 210 -0.09 -23.21 -2.26
N LEU A 211 -0.23 -24.29 -1.46
CA LEU A 211 -1.50 -25.01 -1.32
C LEU A 211 -2.59 -24.12 -0.72
N LYS A 212 -2.25 -23.35 0.32
CA LYS A 212 -3.18 -22.40 0.93
C LYS A 212 -3.62 -21.33 -0.08
N LEU A 213 -2.70 -20.78 -0.87
CA LEU A 213 -3.00 -19.82 -1.93
C LEU A 213 -3.96 -20.40 -2.99
N ALA A 214 -3.74 -21.66 -3.39
CA ALA A 214 -4.58 -22.34 -4.37
C ALA A 214 -6.00 -22.59 -3.87
N ASN A 215 -6.19 -22.72 -2.55
CA ASN A 215 -7.48 -22.96 -1.91
C ASN A 215 -8.25 -21.67 -1.56
N MET A 216 -7.66 -20.48 -1.73
CA MET A 216 -8.36 -19.22 -1.51
C MET A 216 -9.44 -19.04 -2.57
N VAL A 217 -10.70 -18.89 -2.12
CA VAL A 217 -11.83 -18.55 -3.00
C VAL A 217 -11.78 -17.06 -3.33
N VAL A 218 -11.42 -16.74 -4.57
CA VAL A 218 -11.36 -15.37 -5.10
C VAL A 218 -12.46 -15.25 -6.16
N ALA A 219 -13.42 -14.34 -5.93
CA ALA A 219 -14.52 -14.07 -6.85
C ALA A 219 -14.11 -13.09 -7.97
#